data_AF-A0A7X9MQ01-F1
#
_entry.id   AF-A0A7X9MQ01-F1
#
_cell.length_a   1.000
_cell.length_b   1.000
_cell.length_c   1.000
_cell.angle_alpha   90.00
_cell.angle_beta   90.00
_cell.angle_gamma   90.00
#
_symmetry.space_group_name_H-M   'P 1'
#
loop_
_entity.id
_entity.type
_entity.pdbx_description
1 polymer ?
#
loop_
_entity_poly.entity_id
_entity_poly.type
_entity_poly.pdbx_seq_one_letter_code
_entity_poly.pdbx_strand_id
1 'polypeptide(L)'
;MERLTVKEQTLLAYYVCNFLEKGSEGSLSKALKEGLGDRLSTIQEELTKKGLLSKEDKMITNEGILYMDNTLHIQSYATEGNKLAYVKDSLQINEIELSEPALKHYIHQNIGIEQPSIH
;
A
#
# COMPACT_ATOMS: atom_id res chain seq x y z
N MET A 1 14.11 -9.77 -8.61
CA MET A 1 13.10 -8.70 -8.67
C MET A 1 11.74 -9.32 -8.45
N GLU A 2 11.22 -9.10 -7.26
CA GLU A 2 9.83 -9.41 -6.95
C GLU A 2 8.95 -8.27 -7.47
N ARG A 3 7.74 -8.58 -7.92
CA ARG A 3 6.79 -7.58 -8.42
C ARG A 3 5.45 -7.80 -7.77
N LEU A 4 4.97 -6.79 -7.05
CA LEU A 4 3.64 -6.86 -6.45
C LEU A 4 2.57 -6.86 -7.54
N THR A 5 1.57 -7.72 -7.38
CA THR A 5 0.36 -7.67 -8.20
C THR A 5 -0.38 -6.36 -7.97
N VAL A 6 -1.26 -5.96 -8.89
CA VAL A 6 -2.12 -4.78 -8.72
C VAL A 6 -2.90 -4.82 -7.40
N LYS A 7 -3.37 -6.00 -6.99
CA LYS A 7 -4.12 -6.19 -5.73
C LYS A 7 -3.23 -5.95 -4.52
N GLU A 8 -1.99 -6.43 -4.56
CA GLU A 8 -0.99 -6.19 -3.50
C GLU A 8 -0.55 -4.72 -3.45
N GLN A 9 -0.35 -4.07 -4.59
CA GLN A 9 -0.07 -2.64 -4.64
C GLN A 9 -1.24 -1.81 -4.09
N THR A 10 -2.48 -2.25 -4.36
CA THR A 10 -3.69 -1.64 -3.79
C THR A 10 -3.72 -1.80 -2.28
N LEU A 11 -3.51 -3.02 -1.78
CA LEU A 11 -3.47 -3.30 -0.34
C LEU A 11 -2.32 -2.56 0.36
N LEU A 12 -1.16 -2.42 -0.30
CA LEU A 12 -0.03 -1.65 0.19
C LEU A 12 -0.36 -0.16 0.31
N ALA A 13 -1.13 0.40 -0.61
CA ALA A 13 -1.59 1.79 -0.50
C ALA A 13 -2.51 1.99 0.73
N TYR A 14 -3.42 1.04 0.98
CA TYR A 14 -4.24 1.04 2.20
C TYR A 14 -3.40 0.88 3.47
N TYR A 15 -2.41 -0.01 3.44
CA TYR A 15 -1.48 -0.24 4.53
C TYR A 15 -0.71 1.04 4.87
N VAL A 16 -0.13 1.72 3.87
CA VAL A 16 0.58 2.99 4.07
C VAL A 16 -0.36 4.02 4.68
N CYS A 17 -1.57 4.18 4.13
CA CYS A 17 -2.56 5.12 4.65
C CYS A 17 -2.95 4.84 6.12
N ASN A 18 -2.96 3.58 6.54
CA ASN A 18 -3.26 3.19 7.92
C ASN A 18 -2.23 3.71 8.94
N PHE A 19 -0.97 3.87 8.53
CA PHE A 19 0.11 4.37 9.38
C PHE A 19 0.43 5.86 9.16
N LEU A 20 -0.33 6.53 8.29
CA LEU A 20 -0.26 7.99 8.14
C LEU A 20 -1.11 8.69 9.20
N GLU A 21 -0.86 9.98 9.38
CA GLU A 21 -1.70 10.83 10.22
C GLU A 21 -3.13 10.94 9.66
N LYS A 22 -4.10 11.20 10.56
CA LYS A 22 -5.51 11.38 10.21
C LYS A 22 -5.67 12.48 9.15
N GLY A 23 -6.49 12.20 8.13
CA GLY A 23 -6.75 13.12 7.01
C GLY A 23 -6.11 12.71 5.68
N SER A 24 -5.30 11.65 5.68
CA SER A 24 -4.61 11.14 4.48
C SER A 24 -5.52 10.30 3.54
N GLU A 25 -6.78 10.08 3.89
CA GLU A 25 -7.72 9.26 3.12
C GLU A 25 -8.06 9.87 1.75
N GLY A 26 -8.01 11.20 1.64
CA GLY A 26 -8.27 11.90 0.38
C GLY A 26 -7.19 11.64 -0.68
N SER A 27 -5.92 11.61 -0.27
CA SER A 27 -4.81 11.33 -1.19
C SER A 27 -4.79 9.85 -1.62
N LEU A 28 -5.13 8.93 -0.71
CA LEU A 28 -5.34 7.51 -1.05
C LEU A 28 -6.46 7.36 -2.09
N SER A 29 -7.63 7.95 -1.82
CA SER A 29 -8.80 7.84 -2.69
C SER A 29 -8.52 8.36 -4.10
N LYS A 30 -7.74 9.44 -4.22
CA LYS A 30 -7.28 9.99 -5.50
C LYS A 30 -6.37 9.00 -6.22
N ALA A 31 -5.33 8.49 -5.54
CA ALA A 31 -4.38 7.55 -6.14
C ALA A 31 -5.04 6.25 -6.62
N LEU A 32 -6.00 5.72 -5.85
CA LEU A 32 -6.78 4.55 -6.21
C LEU A 32 -7.63 4.77 -7.46
N LYS A 33 -8.33 5.91 -7.55
CA LYS A 33 -9.15 6.26 -8.72
C LYS A 33 -8.29 6.48 -9.97
N GLU A 34 -7.18 7.19 -9.84
CA GLU A 34 -6.26 7.47 -10.96
C GLU A 34 -5.56 6.21 -11.46
N GLY A 35 -5.14 5.31 -10.57
CA GLY A 35 -4.44 4.08 -10.95
C GLY A 35 -5.35 2.97 -11.45
N LEU A 36 -6.54 2.83 -10.86
CA LEU A 36 -7.38 1.64 -11.07
C LEU A 36 -8.67 1.92 -11.86
N GLY A 37 -9.13 3.17 -11.88
CA GLY A 37 -10.36 3.57 -12.55
C GLY A 37 -11.53 2.64 -12.19
N ASP A 38 -12.17 2.10 -13.22
CA ASP A 38 -13.33 1.22 -13.10
C ASP A 38 -13.01 -0.13 -12.40
N ARG A 39 -11.75 -0.55 -12.37
CA ARG A 39 -11.35 -1.82 -11.72
C ARG A 39 -11.31 -1.72 -10.20
N LEU A 40 -11.35 -0.51 -9.65
CA LEU A 40 -11.19 -0.26 -8.22
C LEU A 40 -12.20 -1.05 -7.39
N SER A 41 -13.49 -0.99 -7.77
CA SER A 41 -14.56 -1.68 -7.06
C SER A 41 -14.35 -3.19 -7.04
N THR A 42 -14.01 -3.79 -8.18
CA THR A 42 -13.73 -5.22 -8.29
C THR A 42 -12.55 -5.64 -7.41
N ILE A 43 -11.45 -4.88 -7.41
CA ILE A 43 -10.28 -5.18 -6.59
C ILE A 43 -10.61 -5.07 -5.10
N GLN A 44 -11.31 -4.01 -4.69
CA GLN A 44 -11.76 -3.82 -3.31
C GLN A 44 -12.68 -4.95 -2.86
N GLU A 45 -13.60 -5.40 -3.71
CA GLU A 45 -14.47 -6.55 -3.41
C GLU A 45 -13.68 -7.83 -3.20
N GLU A 46 -12.69 -8.12 -4.04
CA GLU A 46 -11.84 -9.30 -3.88
C GLU A 46 -11.01 -9.25 -2.60
N LEU A 47 -10.42 -8.09 -2.28
CA LEU A 47 -9.68 -7.90 -1.02
C LEU A 47 -10.60 -8.02 0.20
N THR A 48 -11.82 -7.48 0.12
CA THR A 48 -12.85 -7.65 1.17
C THR A 48 -13.27 -9.11 1.31
N LYS A 49 -13.46 -9.86 0.20
CA LYS A 49 -13.80 -11.30 0.24
C LYS A 49 -12.71 -12.14 0.92
N LYS A 50 -11.44 -11.73 0.78
CA LYS A 50 -10.30 -12.34 1.46
C LYS A 50 -10.13 -11.88 2.92
N GLY A 51 -10.97 -10.96 3.41
CA GLY A 51 -10.89 -10.42 4.76
C GLY A 51 -9.76 -9.40 4.96
N LEU A 52 -9.11 -8.93 3.88
CA LEU A 52 -7.98 -8.00 3.94
C LEU A 52 -8.42 -6.53 4.04
N LEU A 53 -9.65 -6.23 3.59
CA LEU A 53 -10.33 -4.95 3.79
C LEU A 53 -11.67 -5.16 4.51
N SER A 54 -12.06 -4.20 5.34
CA SER A 54 -13.37 -4.19 5.99
C SER A 54 -14.49 -4.02 4.96
N LYS A 55 -15.67 -4.57 5.27
CA LYS A 55 -16.84 -4.49 4.37
C LYS A 55 -17.47 -3.10 4.35
N GLU A 56 -17.52 -2.46 5.51
CA GLU A 56 -18.25 -1.20 5.76
C GLU A 56 -17.46 -0.02 5.20
N ASP A 57 -16.25 0.20 5.71
CA ASP A 57 -15.49 1.43 5.43
C ASP A 57 -14.28 1.22 4.51
N LYS A 58 -14.07 -0.02 4.02
CA LYS A 58 -12.92 -0.40 3.16
C LYS A 58 -11.57 -0.07 3.79
N MET A 59 -11.48 -0.09 5.12
CA MET A 59 -10.22 0.03 5.86
C MET A 59 -9.43 -1.27 5.80
N ILE A 60 -8.11 -1.19 5.86
CA ILE A 60 -7.29 -2.40 6.02
C ILE A 60 -7.60 -3.08 7.35
N THR A 61 -7.71 -4.41 7.34
CA THR A 61 -7.93 -5.20 8.55
C THR A 61 -6.60 -5.64 9.16
N ASN A 62 -6.64 -6.20 10.37
CA ASN A 62 -5.46 -6.85 10.96
C ASN A 62 -4.89 -7.97 10.06
N GLU A 63 -5.75 -8.75 9.41
CA GLU A 63 -5.33 -9.76 8.44
C GLU A 63 -4.66 -9.12 7.21
N GLY A 64 -5.18 -7.98 6.74
CA GLY A 64 -4.55 -7.19 5.68
C GLY A 64 -3.16 -6.69 6.06
N ILE A 65 -3.01 -6.22 7.30
CA ILE A 65 -1.72 -5.76 7.85
C ILE A 65 -0.74 -6.93 7.93
N LEU A 66 -1.15 -8.08 8.49
CA LEU A 66 -0.31 -9.27 8.60
C LEU A 66 0.09 -9.83 7.24
N TYR A 67 -0.82 -9.81 6.27
CA TYR A 67 -0.53 -10.21 4.91
C TYR A 67 0.58 -9.33 4.32
N MET A 68 0.49 -8.00 4.48
CA MET A 68 1.52 -7.08 3.98
C MET A 68 2.84 -7.14 4.75
N ASP A 69 2.80 -7.34 6.06
CA ASP A 69 4.03 -7.56 6.84
C ASP A 69 4.79 -8.77 6.30
N ASN A 70 4.08 -9.88 6.00
CA ASN A 70 4.69 -11.07 5.41
C ASN A 70 5.20 -10.83 3.98
N THR A 71 4.38 -10.21 3.11
CA THR A 71 4.78 -9.91 1.72
C THR A 71 6.00 -8.98 1.66
N LEU A 72 6.11 -8.04 2.58
CA LEU A 72 7.23 -7.11 2.65
C LEU A 72 8.38 -7.63 3.53
N HIS A 73 8.31 -8.87 4.03
CA HIS A 73 9.31 -9.40 4.96
C HIS A 73 9.57 -8.51 6.19
N ILE A 74 8.56 -7.74 6.62
CA ILE A 74 8.61 -6.91 7.81
C ILE A 74 8.42 -7.79 9.03
N GLN A 75 9.36 -7.71 9.96
CA GLN A 75 9.34 -8.51 11.17
C GLN A 75 8.21 -8.09 12.11
N SER A 76 7.60 -9.06 12.79
CA SER A 76 6.45 -8.84 13.68
C SER A 76 6.76 -7.95 14.90
N TYR A 77 8.03 -7.74 15.25
CA TYR A 77 8.45 -6.83 16.32
C TYR A 77 8.62 -5.37 15.86
N ALA A 78 8.45 -5.08 14.57
CA ALA A 78 8.48 -3.72 14.06
C ALA A 78 7.40 -2.86 14.73
N THR A 79 7.84 -1.81 15.45
CA THR A 79 6.91 -0.91 16.14
C THR A 79 6.08 -0.10 15.13
N GLU A 80 4.81 0.13 15.46
CA GLU A 80 3.87 0.85 14.59
C GLU A 80 4.39 2.25 14.20
N GLY A 81 5.10 2.94 15.10
CA GLY A 81 5.66 4.27 14.85
C GLY A 81 6.73 4.34 13.75
N ASN A 82 7.34 3.21 13.37
CA ASN A 82 8.38 3.13 12.33
C ASN A 82 7.96 2.29 11.13
N LYS A 83 6.68 1.89 11.04
CA LYS A 83 6.22 0.91 10.06
C LYS A 83 6.47 1.34 8.61
N LEU A 84 6.32 2.63 8.30
CA LEU A 84 6.60 3.20 6.97
C LEU A 84 8.09 3.14 6.58
N ALA A 85 9.02 3.25 7.54
CA ALA A 85 10.45 3.11 7.28
C ALA A 85 10.78 1.67 6.85
N TYR A 86 10.18 0.68 7.51
CA TYR A 86 10.34 -0.73 7.12
C TYR A 86 9.75 -1.04 5.74
N VAL A 87 8.64 -0.39 5.36
CA VAL A 87 8.10 -0.48 3.98
C VAL A 87 9.12 0.04 2.98
N LYS A 88 9.71 1.23 3.23
CA LYS A 88 10.75 1.80 2.37
C LYS A 88 11.94 0.85 2.22
N ASP A 89 12.48 0.38 3.34
CA ASP A 89 13.64 -0.52 3.34
C ASP A 89 13.33 -1.82 2.60
N SER A 90 12.15 -2.41 2.81
CA SER A 90 11.74 -3.62 2.11
C SER A 90 11.66 -3.42 0.60
N LEU A 91 11.02 -2.34 0.13
CA LEU A 91 10.90 -2.06 -1.30
C LEU A 91 12.27 -1.87 -1.96
N GLN A 92 13.21 -1.22 -1.26
CA GLN A 92 14.55 -0.93 -1.79
C GLN A 92 15.49 -2.16 -1.72
N ILE A 93 15.53 -2.86 -0.59
CA ILE A 93 16.44 -4.01 -0.37
C ILE A 93 16.02 -5.21 -1.22
N ASN A 94 14.72 -5.48 -1.30
CA ASN A 94 14.20 -6.64 -2.05
C ASN A 94 13.95 -6.32 -3.53
N GLU A 95 14.26 -5.09 -3.96
CA GLU A 95 14.02 -4.58 -5.31
C GLU A 95 12.58 -4.87 -5.79
N ILE A 96 11.61 -4.60 -4.91
CA ILE A 96 10.20 -4.86 -5.19
C ILE A 96 9.67 -3.80 -6.15
N GLU A 97 9.21 -4.24 -7.31
CA GLU A 97 8.67 -3.36 -8.33
C GLU A 97 7.17 -3.09 -8.13
N LEU A 98 6.79 -1.81 -8.24
CA LEU A 98 5.41 -1.35 -8.32
C LEU A 98 5.10 -0.95 -9.77
N SER A 99 4.12 -1.62 -10.37
CA SER A 99 3.77 -1.45 -11.78
C SER A 99 2.66 -0.43 -12.06
N GLU A 100 1.85 -0.08 -11.05
CA GLU A 100 0.76 0.90 -11.18
C GLU A 100 1.29 2.31 -10.86
N PRO A 101 1.48 3.21 -11.85
CA PRO A 101 2.22 4.45 -11.65
C PRO A 101 1.64 5.37 -10.57
N ALA A 102 0.30 5.51 -10.52
CA ALA A 102 -0.37 6.34 -9.51
C ALA A 102 -0.19 5.79 -8.09
N LEU A 103 -0.29 4.46 -7.93
CA LEU A 103 -0.06 3.80 -6.63
C LEU A 103 1.41 3.88 -6.24
N LYS A 104 2.33 3.63 -7.17
CA LYS A 104 3.77 3.79 -6.96
C LYS A 104 4.11 5.19 -6.48
N HIS A 105 3.60 6.21 -7.15
CA HIS A 105 3.82 7.59 -6.77
C HIS A 105 3.30 7.89 -5.36
N TYR A 106 2.05 7.52 -5.08
CA TYR A 106 1.45 7.68 -3.76
C TYR A 106 2.28 6.98 -2.66
N ILE A 107 2.64 5.71 -2.85
CA ILE A 107 3.40 4.92 -1.87
C ILE A 107 4.77 5.57 -1.63
N HIS A 108 5.53 5.85 -2.71
CA HIS A 108 6.87 6.41 -2.60
C HIS A 108 6.88 7.78 -1.90
N GLN A 109 5.92 8.66 -2.22
CA GLN A 109 5.78 9.96 -1.58
C GLN A 109 5.58 9.84 -0.06
N ASN A 110 4.72 8.91 0.37
CA ASN A 110 4.35 8.78 1.78
C ASN A 110 5.34 7.98 2.63
N ILE A 111 6.26 7.24 2.01
CA ILE A 111 7.34 6.52 2.71
C ILE A 111 8.71 7.21 2.55
N GLY A 112 8.77 8.39 1.93
CA GLY A 112 10.01 9.16 1.78
C GLY A 112 11.01 8.55 0.80
N ILE A 113 10.54 7.95 -0.29
CA ILE A 113 11.35 7.63 -1.47
C ILE A 113 11.19 8.79 -2.45
N GLU A 114 12.22 9.63 -2.57
CA GLU A 114 12.26 10.67 -3.59
C GLU A 114 12.27 10.01 -4.97
N GLN A 115 11.31 10.38 -5.82
CA GLN A 115 11.41 10.04 -7.24
C GLN A 115 12.40 11.01 -7.89
N PRO A 116 13.35 10.54 -8.72
CA PRO A 116 14.23 11.45 -9.43
C PRO A 116 13.37 12.38 -10.29
N SER A 117 13.45 13.68 -10.02
CA SER A 117 12.86 14.72 -10.84
C SER A 117 13.39 14.59 -12.25
N ILE A 118 12.58 14.08 -13.18
CA ILE A 118 12.90 14.14 -14.60
C ILE A 118 12.57 15.57 -15.02
N HIS A 119 13.59 16.43 -15.09
CA HIS A 119 13.53 17.73 -15.77
C HIS A 119 13.73 17.55 -17.27
#